data_AF-A0A366MRI9-F1
#
_entry.id   AF-A0A366MRI9-F1
#
_cell.length_a   1.000
_cell.length_b   1.000
_cell.length_c   1.000
_cell.angle_alpha   90.00
_cell.angle_beta   90.00
_cell.angle_gamma   90.00
#
_symmetry.space_group_name_H-M   'P 1'
#
loop_
_entity.id
_entity.type
_entity.pdbx_description
1 polymer ?
#
loop_
_entity_poly.entity_id
_entity_poly.type
_entity_poly.pdbx_seq_one_letter_code
_entity_poly.pdbx_strand_id
1 'polypeptide(L)'
;MKNFSINRLVKPFDITISTIASDKSISHRCAMFSLFSNQTSYIKNYLTAEDTLNTLSIVEQLGATIKRVGSNVEITPKDILTEPSNILDCGNSGTAMRLFCGLLASIEGSFILTGDKYLRNRPMKRVADPLRSIGANIDGRENGNKAPLFIRGVKELEPFIYHSPVDSAQVKSAMILAALRANGVSKYKENELTRDHTERMLKGMGATLEYDNEGFINIHPLKAHLDPLNITVPTDPSSAFFFAVAAAITPNSRVLIKNVTLNPTRIEAYEVLKRMGVIVNFIEKENIYEPIGDIEVINNELNGIDVSENISWLIDELPALSIAMSLAKGTSKVSNAKELRVKESDRISSVVNNLKLCGVKFTEFEDGYEITGGSLQKSTINSYGDHRIAMSFAIAGLNCDMNIEDIDCIETSFPNFKEILDSLYI
;
A
#
# COMPACT_ATOMS: atom_id res chain seq x y z
N MET A 1 -17.41 19.20 10.37
CA MET A 1 -17.18 17.89 9.73
C MET A 1 -18.06 17.83 8.50
N LYS A 2 -17.47 17.57 7.33
CA LYS A 2 -18.25 17.32 6.11
C LYS A 2 -18.97 15.97 6.24
N ASN A 3 -20.07 15.80 5.51
CA ASN A 3 -20.84 14.55 5.42
C ASN A 3 -21.10 14.19 3.95
N PHE A 4 -21.24 12.90 3.64
CA PHE A 4 -21.83 12.43 2.37
C PHE A 4 -23.27 11.99 2.58
N SER A 5 -24.14 12.33 1.63
CA SER A 5 -25.42 11.66 1.43
C SER A 5 -25.37 10.95 0.10
N ILE A 6 -25.35 9.61 0.15
CA ILE A 6 -25.32 8.74 -1.02
C ILE A 6 -26.73 8.21 -1.25
N ASN A 7 -27.24 8.43 -2.46
CA ASN A 7 -28.55 7.92 -2.87
C ASN A 7 -28.38 6.56 -3.52
N ARG A 8 -29.33 5.65 -3.32
CA ARG A 8 -29.34 4.37 -4.02
C ARG A 8 -29.30 4.55 -5.54
N LEU A 9 -28.52 3.72 -6.24
CA LEU A 9 -28.55 3.62 -7.70
C LEU A 9 -29.87 3.01 -8.19
N VAL A 10 -30.44 3.65 -9.22
CA VAL A 10 -31.68 3.19 -9.88
C VAL A 10 -31.43 2.48 -11.20
N LYS A 11 -30.20 2.52 -11.71
CA LYS A 11 -29.78 1.92 -12.98
C LYS A 11 -28.41 1.24 -12.81
N PRO A 12 -28.11 0.21 -13.62
CA PRO A 12 -26.75 -0.33 -13.71
C PRO A 12 -25.81 0.67 -14.38
N PHE A 13 -24.50 0.45 -14.23
CA PHE A 13 -23.46 1.21 -14.91
C PHE A 13 -22.49 0.28 -15.66
N ASP A 14 -21.92 0.77 -16.76
CA ASP A 14 -20.81 0.13 -17.48
C ASP A 14 -19.78 1.22 -17.82
N ILE A 15 -18.71 1.29 -17.04
CA ILE A 15 -17.74 2.39 -17.13
C ILE A 15 -16.30 1.90 -17.18
N THR A 16 -15.43 2.77 -17.71
CA THR A 16 -13.98 2.61 -17.65
C THR A 16 -13.39 3.70 -16.78
N ILE A 17 -12.61 3.34 -15.76
CA ILE A 17 -11.97 4.27 -14.84
C ILE A 17 -10.46 4.27 -15.10
N SER A 18 -9.90 5.44 -15.40
CA SER A 18 -8.46 5.66 -15.61
C SER A 18 -7.88 6.78 -14.75
N THR A 19 -8.70 7.37 -13.88
CA THR A 19 -8.37 8.59 -13.10
C THR A 19 -8.04 8.29 -11.64
N ILE A 20 -8.04 7.02 -11.21
CA ILE A 20 -7.67 6.65 -9.84
C ILE A 20 -6.19 6.98 -9.60
N ALA A 21 -5.90 7.45 -8.39
CA ALA A 21 -4.55 7.78 -7.97
C ALA A 21 -3.60 6.58 -8.12
N SER A 22 -2.34 6.87 -8.46
CA SER A 22 -1.30 5.87 -8.59
C SER A 22 -0.80 5.35 -7.25
N ASP A 23 -0.19 4.16 -7.27
CA ASP A 23 0.25 3.45 -6.08
C ASP A 23 1.36 4.20 -5.36
N LYS A 24 1.09 4.51 -4.08
CA LYS A 24 2.01 5.23 -3.20
C LYS A 24 3.29 4.44 -2.93
N SER A 25 3.19 3.13 -2.77
CA SER A 25 4.33 2.27 -2.43
C SER A 25 5.33 2.17 -3.58
N ILE A 26 4.84 2.08 -4.81
CA ILE A 26 5.64 2.08 -6.04
C ILE A 26 6.21 3.47 -6.30
N SER A 27 5.44 4.55 -6.06
CA SER A 27 5.95 5.92 -6.20
C SER A 27 7.15 6.21 -5.28
N HIS A 28 7.11 5.79 -4.01
CA HIS A 28 8.27 5.91 -3.12
C HIS A 28 9.50 5.19 -3.66
N ARG A 29 9.31 3.95 -4.13
CA ARG A 29 10.40 3.11 -4.66
C ARG A 29 10.94 3.64 -5.96
N CYS A 30 10.10 4.19 -6.83
CA CYS A 30 10.54 4.87 -8.05
C CYS A 30 11.56 5.97 -7.72
N ALA A 31 11.23 6.83 -6.74
CA ALA A 31 12.13 7.90 -6.34
C ALA A 31 13.44 7.37 -5.73
N MET A 32 13.35 6.44 -4.77
CA MET A 32 14.53 5.91 -4.08
C MET A 32 15.43 5.09 -5.01
N PHE A 33 14.83 4.23 -5.85
CA PHE A 33 15.60 3.24 -6.61
C PHE A 33 16.29 3.86 -7.81
N SER A 34 15.79 4.99 -8.32
CA SER A 34 16.52 5.80 -9.30
C SER A 34 17.93 6.19 -8.83
N LEU A 35 18.20 6.23 -7.51
CA LEU A 35 19.54 6.47 -6.97
C LEU A 35 20.55 5.33 -7.20
N PHE A 36 20.09 4.13 -7.58
CA PHE A 36 20.97 3.00 -7.90
C PHE A 36 21.40 2.94 -9.37
N SER A 37 20.83 3.79 -10.22
CA SER A 37 21.23 3.89 -11.63
C SER A 37 22.35 4.92 -11.84
N ASN A 38 22.95 4.93 -13.02
CA ASN A 38 23.79 6.01 -13.55
C ASN A 38 23.14 6.75 -14.73
N GLN A 39 21.89 6.41 -15.04
CA GLN A 39 21.11 7.02 -16.13
C GLN A 39 19.82 7.64 -15.58
N THR A 40 19.22 8.52 -16.37
CA THR A 40 17.94 9.15 -16.02
C THR A 40 16.81 8.12 -16.02
N SER A 41 16.08 8.04 -14.92
CA SER A 41 14.80 7.32 -14.83
C SER A 41 13.65 8.21 -15.27
N TYR A 42 12.70 7.65 -16.02
CA TYR A 42 11.50 8.30 -16.54
C TYR A 42 10.26 7.68 -15.89
N ILE A 43 9.58 8.45 -15.04
CA ILE A 43 8.43 7.98 -14.28
C ILE A 43 7.20 8.79 -14.65
N LYS A 44 6.22 8.12 -15.26
CA LYS A 44 4.91 8.70 -15.59
C LYS A 44 3.90 8.38 -14.50
N ASN A 45 2.89 9.22 -14.36
CA ASN A 45 1.81 9.04 -13.39
C ASN A 45 2.30 8.90 -11.93
N TYR A 46 3.42 9.54 -11.58
CA TYR A 46 3.93 9.57 -10.21
C TYR A 46 2.88 10.16 -9.26
N LEU A 47 2.65 9.52 -8.11
CA LEU A 47 1.68 10.01 -7.13
C LEU A 47 2.13 11.38 -6.60
N THR A 48 1.29 12.41 -6.74
CA THR A 48 1.61 13.79 -6.33
C THR A 48 1.06 14.13 -4.94
N ALA A 49 1.25 13.23 -3.98
CA ALA A 49 0.87 13.41 -2.58
C ALA A 49 2.04 13.90 -1.72
N GLU A 50 1.75 14.54 -0.59
CA GLU A 50 2.78 15.07 0.33
C GLU A 50 3.86 14.03 0.68
N ASP A 51 3.44 12.80 1.03
CA ASP A 51 4.33 11.68 1.34
C ASP A 51 5.39 11.43 0.24
N THR A 52 4.96 11.36 -1.01
CA THR A 52 5.82 11.01 -2.16
C THR A 52 6.61 12.22 -2.64
N LEU A 53 6.07 13.44 -2.51
CA LEU A 53 6.81 14.68 -2.76
C LEU A 53 7.96 14.88 -1.76
N ASN A 54 7.75 14.56 -0.48
CA ASN A 54 8.82 14.57 0.52
C ASN A 54 9.92 13.56 0.16
N THR A 55 9.56 12.41 -0.41
CA THR A 55 10.54 11.42 -0.89
C THR A 55 11.37 11.96 -2.06
N LEU A 56 10.73 12.63 -3.03
CA LEU A 56 11.46 13.32 -4.10
C LEU A 56 12.39 14.40 -3.54
N SER A 57 11.93 15.21 -2.58
CA SER A 57 12.79 16.21 -1.95
C SER A 57 14.01 15.60 -1.25
N ILE A 58 13.85 14.47 -0.57
CA ILE A 58 14.99 13.75 0.03
C ILE A 58 15.95 13.26 -1.06
N VAL A 59 15.43 12.66 -2.14
CA VAL A 59 16.24 12.19 -3.28
C VAL A 59 17.03 13.33 -3.92
N GLU A 60 16.44 14.53 -4.05
CA GLU A 60 17.12 15.74 -4.51
C GLU A 60 18.21 16.20 -3.53
N GLN A 61 17.93 16.20 -2.23
CA GLN A 61 18.91 16.54 -1.18
C GLN A 61 20.09 15.56 -1.13
N LEU A 62 19.87 14.30 -1.51
CA LEU A 62 20.93 13.29 -1.68
C LEU A 62 21.70 13.45 -3.00
N GLY A 63 21.39 14.48 -3.79
CA GLY A 63 22.19 14.94 -4.92
C GLY A 63 21.62 14.65 -6.30
N ALA A 64 20.48 13.96 -6.42
CA ALA A 64 19.85 13.72 -7.70
C ALA A 64 19.27 15.02 -8.30
N THR A 65 19.27 15.14 -9.62
CA THR A 65 18.54 16.20 -10.32
C THR A 65 17.12 15.71 -10.63
N ILE A 66 16.11 16.46 -10.21
CA ILE A 66 14.70 16.14 -10.44
C ILE A 66 14.10 17.15 -11.41
N LYS A 67 13.53 16.67 -12.52
CA LYS A 67 12.66 17.47 -13.39
C LYS A 67 11.24 16.93 -13.27
N ARG A 68 10.28 17.81 -12.99
CA ARG A 68 8.87 17.42 -12.83
C ARG A 68 7.94 18.32 -13.64
N VAL A 69 7.05 17.70 -14.40
CA VAL A 69 5.93 18.36 -15.07
C VAL A 69 4.65 17.60 -14.71
N GLY A 70 3.87 18.15 -13.78
CA GLY A 70 2.70 17.46 -13.21
C GLY A 70 3.11 16.17 -12.49
N SER A 71 2.56 15.04 -12.94
CA SER A 71 2.87 13.68 -12.45
C SER A 71 3.97 12.98 -13.26
N ASN A 72 4.56 13.63 -14.26
CA ASN A 72 5.74 13.11 -14.95
C ASN A 72 7.00 13.60 -14.24
N VAL A 73 7.86 12.65 -13.85
CA VAL A 73 9.08 12.89 -13.08
C VAL A 73 10.26 12.24 -13.82
N GLU A 74 11.32 13.01 -14.05
CA GLU A 74 12.62 12.52 -14.46
C GLU A 74 13.59 12.66 -13.29
N ILE A 75 14.32 11.58 -12.99
CA ILE A 75 15.30 11.56 -11.89
C ILE A 75 16.64 11.15 -12.47
N THR A 76 17.60 12.07 -12.46
CA THR A 76 18.99 11.81 -12.86
C THR A 76 19.85 11.73 -11.60
N PRO A 77 20.33 10.53 -11.22
CA PRO A 77 21.19 10.36 -10.05
C PRO A 77 22.61 10.91 -10.30
N LYS A 78 23.37 11.07 -9.22
CA LYS A 78 24.83 11.26 -9.27
C LYS A 78 25.53 9.94 -8.96
N ASP A 79 26.76 9.78 -9.45
CA ASP A 79 27.59 8.60 -9.16
C ASP A 79 27.82 8.41 -7.66
N ILE A 80 27.95 9.52 -6.93
CA ILE A 80 28.14 9.54 -5.47
C ILE A 80 27.02 10.38 -4.85
N LEU A 81 26.33 9.78 -3.87
CA LEU A 81 25.30 10.47 -3.11
C LEU A 81 25.92 11.54 -2.20
N THR A 82 25.22 12.66 -2.08
CA THR A 82 25.68 13.82 -1.31
C THR A 82 25.22 13.69 0.13
N GLU A 83 26.15 13.91 1.08
CA GLU A 83 25.78 14.12 2.48
C GLU A 83 24.96 15.43 2.59
N PRO A 84 23.69 15.38 3.01
CA PRO A 84 22.82 16.55 3.00
C PRO A 84 23.23 17.54 4.10
N SER A 85 23.16 18.83 3.81
CA SER A 85 23.43 19.90 4.80
C SER A 85 22.26 20.15 5.76
N ASN A 86 21.10 19.55 5.51
CA ASN A 86 19.88 19.76 6.27
C ASN A 86 19.22 18.42 6.65
N ILE A 87 18.23 18.50 7.54
CA ILE A 87 17.43 17.36 7.98
C ILE A 87 16.55 16.88 6.82
N LEU A 88 16.51 15.57 6.62
CA LEU A 88 15.65 14.89 5.64
C LEU A 88 14.25 14.72 6.22
N ASP A 89 13.31 15.57 5.80
CA ASP A 89 11.92 15.55 6.27
C ASP A 89 11.08 14.52 5.48
N CYS A 90 10.55 13.52 6.19
CA CYS A 90 9.68 12.49 5.62
C CYS A 90 8.19 12.89 5.68
N GLY A 91 7.83 14.05 6.25
CA GLY A 91 6.45 14.44 6.51
C GLY A 91 5.72 13.42 7.38
N ASN A 92 4.60 12.88 6.88
CA ASN A 92 3.87 11.80 7.54
C ASN A 92 4.28 10.38 7.08
N SER A 93 5.17 10.28 6.07
CA SER A 93 5.45 9.01 5.40
C SER A 93 6.35 8.07 6.23
N GLY A 94 5.70 7.14 6.92
CA GLY A 94 6.37 6.01 7.56
C GLY A 94 7.01 5.02 6.57
N THR A 95 6.66 5.07 5.28
CA THR A 95 7.34 4.31 4.23
C THR A 95 8.67 4.98 3.90
N ALA A 96 8.66 6.29 3.64
CA ALA A 96 9.87 7.05 3.33
C ALA A 96 10.93 6.88 4.43
N MET A 97 10.57 7.20 5.67
CA MET A 97 11.50 7.15 6.80
C MET A 97 12.14 5.76 6.97
N ARG A 98 11.35 4.68 6.92
CA ARG A 98 11.86 3.32 7.17
C ARG A 98 12.73 2.80 6.04
N LEU A 99 12.36 3.03 4.79
CA LEU A 99 13.18 2.59 3.65
C LEU A 99 14.47 3.42 3.55
N PHE A 100 14.40 4.74 3.81
CA PHE A 100 15.61 5.56 3.90
C PHE A 100 16.52 5.13 5.05
N CYS A 101 16.00 4.60 6.17
CA CYS A 101 16.86 4.02 7.21
C CYS A 101 17.74 2.89 6.64
N GLY A 102 17.15 2.00 5.84
CA GLY A 102 17.89 0.91 5.20
C GLY A 102 18.87 1.40 4.14
N LEU A 103 18.40 2.27 3.25
CA LEU A 103 19.22 2.82 2.17
C LEU A 103 20.42 3.62 2.70
N LEU A 104 20.21 4.50 3.69
CA LEU A 104 21.23 5.38 4.25
C LEU A 104 22.17 4.66 5.23
N ALA A 105 21.80 3.48 5.75
CA ALA A 105 22.68 2.70 6.61
C ALA A 105 23.95 2.24 5.88
N SER A 106 23.88 2.00 4.57
CA SER A 106 24.98 1.52 3.73
C SER A 106 25.54 2.60 2.77
N ILE A 107 25.37 3.87 3.13
CA ILE A 107 25.95 5.01 2.42
C ILE A 107 26.80 5.81 3.40
N GLU A 108 28.07 6.06 3.08
CA GLU A 108 28.93 6.89 3.92
C GLU A 108 28.37 8.31 4.06
N GLY A 109 28.16 8.76 5.30
CA GLY A 109 27.64 10.10 5.58
C GLY A 109 26.93 10.26 6.94
N SER A 110 26.46 11.47 7.22
CA SER A 110 25.62 11.83 8.36
C SER A 110 24.22 12.16 7.86
N PHE A 111 23.21 11.46 8.39
CA PHE A 111 21.83 11.70 8.00
C PHE A 111 20.93 11.86 9.21
N ILE A 112 19.99 12.80 9.15
CA ILE A 112 18.93 12.95 10.15
C ILE A 112 17.60 12.86 9.41
N LEU A 113 16.79 11.86 9.75
CA LEU A 113 15.42 11.71 9.25
C LEU A 113 14.43 12.23 10.30
N THR A 114 13.52 13.11 9.90
CA THR A 114 12.43 13.60 10.76
C THR A 114 11.07 13.42 10.09
N GLY A 115 10.01 13.82 10.78
CA GLY A 115 8.67 13.92 10.23
C GLY A 115 7.82 14.89 11.03
N ASP A 116 6.54 14.91 10.69
CA ASP A 116 5.53 15.72 11.36
C ASP A 116 5.29 15.26 12.82
N LYS A 117 4.31 15.86 13.49
CA LYS A 117 3.95 15.52 14.87
C LYS A 117 3.43 14.08 15.03
N TYR A 118 2.84 13.48 14.00
CA TYR A 118 2.29 12.13 14.06
C TYR A 118 3.37 11.09 13.79
N LEU A 119 4.18 11.27 12.74
CA LEU A 119 5.27 10.36 12.39
C LEU A 119 6.32 10.29 13.51
N ARG A 120 6.63 11.40 14.18
CA ARG A 120 7.54 11.43 15.35
C ARG A 120 7.03 10.69 16.59
N ASN A 121 5.78 10.23 16.59
CA ASN A 121 5.22 9.39 17.64
C ASN A 121 5.08 7.91 17.23
N ARG A 122 5.25 7.59 15.94
CA ARG A 122 5.16 6.21 15.45
C ARG A 122 6.42 5.41 15.81
N PRO A 123 6.29 4.12 16.13
CA PRO A 123 7.44 3.28 16.46
C PRO A 123 8.32 3.02 15.23
N MET A 124 9.61 3.29 15.40
CA MET A 124 10.69 3.05 14.44
C MET A 124 11.63 1.95 14.90
N LYS A 125 11.49 1.46 16.14
CA LYS A 125 12.29 0.35 16.68
C LYS A 125 12.24 -0.90 15.79
N ARG A 126 11.09 -1.14 15.16
CA ARG A 126 10.89 -2.23 14.19
C ARG A 126 11.80 -2.18 12.96
N VAL A 127 12.40 -1.03 12.62
CA VAL A 127 13.40 -0.94 11.54
C VAL A 127 14.79 -0.63 12.10
N ALA A 128 14.88 0.17 13.16
CA ALA A 128 16.16 0.53 13.77
C ALA A 128 16.86 -0.69 14.39
N ASP A 129 16.15 -1.55 15.11
CA ASP A 129 16.75 -2.72 15.75
C ASP A 129 17.26 -3.77 14.75
N PRO A 130 16.50 -4.17 13.71
CA PRO A 130 17.02 -5.04 12.66
C PRO A 130 18.28 -4.49 12.00
N LEU A 131 18.29 -3.21 11.63
CA LEU A 131 19.44 -2.58 11.00
C LEU A 131 20.65 -2.50 11.95
N ARG A 132 20.44 -2.16 13.22
CA ARG A 132 21.51 -2.18 14.24
C ARG A 132 22.09 -3.58 14.44
N SER A 133 21.25 -4.61 14.38
CA SER A 133 21.69 -6.01 14.54
C SER A 133 22.66 -6.48 13.45
N ILE A 134 22.67 -5.79 12.30
CA ILE A 134 23.58 -6.04 11.17
C ILE A 134 24.70 -4.99 11.07
N GLY A 135 24.91 -4.18 12.11
CA GLY A 135 26.01 -3.23 12.19
C GLY A 135 25.69 -1.79 11.76
N ALA A 136 24.43 -1.44 11.47
CA ALA A 136 24.07 -0.06 11.17
C ALA A 136 24.11 0.85 12.41
N ASN A 137 24.67 2.06 12.26
CA ASN A 137 24.72 3.05 13.33
C ASN A 137 23.52 3.98 13.26
N ILE A 138 22.43 3.58 13.91
CA ILE A 138 21.18 4.35 13.97
C ILE A 138 20.94 4.75 15.42
N ASP A 139 20.53 5.99 15.69
CA ASP A 139 20.06 6.44 17.00
C ASP A 139 18.90 7.42 16.87
N GLY A 140 18.25 7.77 17.97
CA GLY A 140 17.12 8.69 17.99
C GLY A 140 16.43 8.75 19.33
N ARG A 141 15.27 9.40 19.38
CA ARG A 141 14.48 9.49 20.62
C ARG A 141 14.05 8.10 21.09
N GLU A 142 13.99 7.91 22.41
CA GLU A 142 13.67 6.63 23.03
C GLU A 142 14.54 5.47 22.50
N ASN A 143 15.86 5.70 22.41
CA ASN A 143 16.85 4.74 21.90
C ASN A 143 16.52 4.27 20.47
N GLY A 144 16.27 5.21 19.57
CA GLY A 144 15.92 4.93 18.16
C GLY A 144 14.49 4.44 17.92
N ASN A 145 13.63 4.41 18.94
CA ASN A 145 12.22 4.06 18.76
C ASN A 145 11.40 5.18 18.13
N LYS A 146 11.79 6.45 18.26
CA LYS A 146 11.05 7.60 17.72
C LYS A 146 11.95 8.55 16.96
N ALA A 147 11.40 9.12 15.90
CA ALA A 147 12.06 10.18 15.16
C ALA A 147 12.20 11.48 16.00
N PRO A 148 13.19 12.35 15.72
CA PRO A 148 14.19 12.23 14.64
C PRO A 148 15.13 11.04 14.83
N LEU A 149 15.51 10.40 13.72
CA LEU A 149 16.49 9.32 13.68
C LEU A 149 17.78 9.85 13.06
N PHE A 150 18.88 9.67 13.76
CA PHE A 150 20.23 9.94 13.29
C PHE A 150 20.84 8.64 12.73
N ILE A 151 21.45 8.71 11.56
CA ILE A 151 22.12 7.58 10.91
C ILE A 151 23.54 8.01 10.55
N ARG A 152 24.52 7.30 11.10
CA ARG A 152 25.91 7.35 10.65
C ARG A 152 26.11 6.19 9.68
N GLY A 153 25.86 6.44 8.40
CA GLY A 153 25.96 5.40 7.40
C GLY A 153 27.41 4.97 7.18
N VAL A 154 27.59 3.69 6.85
CA VAL A 154 28.91 3.08 6.65
C VAL A 154 29.12 2.80 5.17
N LYS A 155 30.39 2.75 4.75
CA LYS A 155 30.76 2.50 3.36
C LYS A 155 30.27 1.12 2.87
N GLU A 156 30.43 0.11 3.71
CA GLU A 156 30.05 -1.28 3.44
C GLU A 156 29.51 -1.89 4.74
N LEU A 157 28.43 -2.67 4.66
CA LEU A 157 27.94 -3.52 5.74
C LEU A 157 28.46 -4.94 5.54
N GLU A 158 28.68 -5.67 6.64
CA GLU A 158 28.95 -7.10 6.59
C GLU A 158 27.70 -7.87 6.13
N PRO A 159 27.84 -8.99 5.40
CA PRO A 159 26.72 -9.85 5.07
C PRO A 159 26.06 -10.39 6.34
N PHE A 160 24.75 -10.54 6.28
CA PHE A 160 23.97 -11.01 7.42
C PHE A 160 23.00 -12.13 7.03
N ILE A 161 22.55 -12.88 8.04
CA ILE A 161 21.39 -13.76 7.93
C ILE A 161 20.37 -13.27 8.94
N TYR A 162 19.23 -12.79 8.46
CA TYR A 162 18.19 -12.18 9.29
C TYR A 162 16.85 -12.87 9.07
N HIS A 163 16.32 -13.48 10.12
CA HIS A 163 14.95 -13.98 10.17
C HIS A 163 14.11 -12.96 10.94
N SER A 164 13.20 -12.29 10.24
CA SER A 164 12.35 -11.27 10.83
C SER A 164 11.34 -11.90 11.78
N PRO A 165 11.25 -11.41 13.03
CA PRO A 165 10.20 -11.83 13.97
C PRO A 165 8.83 -11.21 13.65
N VAL A 166 8.77 -10.30 12.67
CA VAL A 166 7.55 -9.60 12.25
C VAL A 166 7.45 -9.60 10.74
N ASP A 167 6.28 -9.97 10.21
CA ASP A 167 6.01 -9.93 8.78
C ASP A 167 5.69 -8.48 8.36
N SER A 168 6.72 -7.78 7.88
CA SER A 168 6.60 -6.38 7.49
C SER A 168 7.38 -6.05 6.22
N ALA A 169 6.65 -5.72 5.16
CA ALA A 169 7.23 -5.30 3.89
C ALA A 169 8.19 -4.11 4.02
N GLN A 170 7.99 -3.21 5.00
CA GLN A 170 8.88 -2.07 5.22
C GLN A 170 10.21 -2.47 5.87
N VAL A 171 10.18 -3.44 6.79
CA VAL A 171 11.41 -4.00 7.38
C VAL A 171 12.17 -4.77 6.32
N LYS A 172 11.49 -5.66 5.59
CA LYS A 172 12.05 -6.38 4.44
C LYS A 172 12.72 -5.43 3.45
N SER A 173 12.02 -4.37 3.05
CA SER A 173 12.55 -3.38 2.11
C SER A 173 13.78 -2.67 2.66
N ALA A 174 13.78 -2.24 3.92
CA ALA A 174 14.94 -1.59 4.53
C ALA A 174 16.16 -2.52 4.58
N MET A 175 15.95 -3.79 4.95
CA MET A 175 17.02 -4.79 5.01
C MET A 175 17.58 -5.11 3.62
N ILE A 176 16.72 -5.23 2.59
CA ILE A 176 17.16 -5.41 1.20
C ILE A 176 18.01 -4.22 0.76
N LEU A 177 17.54 -2.99 0.99
CA LEU A 177 18.25 -1.77 0.58
C LEU A 177 19.62 -1.64 1.27
N ALA A 178 19.71 -2.01 2.55
CA ALA A 178 20.98 -2.07 3.27
C ALA A 178 21.94 -3.10 2.65
N ALA A 179 21.43 -4.29 2.33
CA ALA A 179 22.20 -5.41 1.78
C ALA A 179 22.73 -5.19 0.35
N LEU A 180 22.10 -4.34 -0.47
CA LEU A 180 22.55 -4.04 -1.84
C LEU A 180 23.98 -3.47 -1.90
N ARG A 181 24.49 -2.91 -0.80
CA ARG A 181 25.86 -2.37 -0.67
C ARG A 181 26.68 -3.10 0.40
N ALA A 182 26.28 -4.30 0.80
CA ALA A 182 27.10 -5.14 1.67
C ALA A 182 28.34 -5.68 0.95
N ASN A 183 29.35 -6.14 1.68
CA ASN A 183 30.56 -6.75 1.10
C ASN A 183 30.42 -8.27 0.81
N GLY A 184 29.19 -8.79 0.91
CA GLY A 184 28.86 -10.20 0.61
C GLY A 184 27.35 -10.43 0.47
N VAL A 185 26.96 -11.66 0.12
CA VAL A 185 25.53 -12.03 -0.03
C VAL A 185 24.87 -12.05 1.34
N SER A 186 23.78 -11.29 1.50
CA SER A 186 22.95 -11.28 2.71
C SER A 186 21.70 -12.13 2.51
N LYS A 187 21.13 -12.65 3.60
CA LYS A 187 19.91 -13.46 3.60
C LYS A 187 18.83 -12.82 4.48
N TYR A 188 17.62 -12.68 3.95
CA TYR A 188 16.46 -12.20 4.69
C TYR A 188 15.30 -13.20 4.59
N LYS A 189 14.62 -13.49 5.69
CA LYS A 189 13.40 -14.31 5.71
C LYS A 189 12.33 -13.71 6.59
N GLU A 190 11.08 -13.85 6.18
CA GLU A 190 9.85 -13.57 6.94
C GLU A 190 9.05 -14.87 7.11
N ASN A 191 8.09 -14.91 8.04
CA ASN A 191 7.26 -16.10 8.26
C ASN A 191 6.17 -16.20 7.19
N GLU A 192 5.54 -15.07 6.87
CA GLU A 192 4.56 -14.93 5.81
C GLU A 192 5.05 -13.94 4.77
N LEU A 193 4.85 -14.27 3.50
CA LEU A 193 5.19 -13.37 2.40
C LEU A 193 4.40 -12.07 2.56
N THR A 194 5.10 -10.95 2.65
CA THR A 194 4.50 -9.62 2.57
C THR A 194 4.67 -9.02 1.18
N ARG A 195 4.04 -7.87 0.91
CA ARG A 195 4.16 -7.13 -0.36
C ARG A 195 5.61 -7.10 -0.87
N ASP A 196 5.82 -7.51 -2.11
CA ASP A 196 7.14 -7.79 -2.71
C ASP A 196 7.61 -6.72 -3.73
N HIS A 197 7.06 -5.50 -3.62
CA HIS A 197 7.39 -4.39 -4.54
C HIS A 197 8.89 -4.06 -4.62
N THR A 198 9.62 -4.21 -3.52
CA THR A 198 11.07 -3.94 -3.51
C THR A 198 11.80 -4.97 -4.34
N GLU A 199 11.49 -6.24 -4.13
CA GLU A 199 12.09 -7.37 -4.80
C GLU A 199 11.84 -7.30 -6.31
N ARG A 200 10.59 -7.08 -6.72
CA ARG A 200 10.22 -7.03 -8.14
C ARG A 200 10.86 -5.86 -8.87
N MET A 201 10.75 -4.65 -8.31
CA MET A 201 11.30 -3.47 -8.96
C MET A 201 12.82 -3.54 -9.06
N LEU A 202 13.52 -3.95 -8.00
CA LEU A 202 14.99 -4.10 -8.05
C LEU A 202 15.42 -5.18 -9.05
N LYS A 203 14.73 -6.33 -9.12
CA LYS A 203 14.97 -7.35 -10.15
C LYS A 203 14.75 -6.81 -11.56
N GLY A 204 13.66 -6.08 -11.77
CA GLY A 204 13.34 -5.43 -13.05
C GLY A 204 14.38 -4.38 -13.47
N MET A 205 15.13 -3.83 -12.52
CA MET A 205 16.28 -2.95 -12.77
C MET A 205 17.62 -3.70 -12.88
N GLY A 206 17.63 -5.02 -12.75
CA GLY A 206 18.83 -5.87 -12.91
C GLY A 206 19.51 -6.34 -11.61
N ALA A 207 18.91 -6.12 -10.44
CA ALA A 207 19.46 -6.65 -9.18
C ALA A 207 19.24 -8.19 -9.07
N THR A 208 20.20 -8.89 -8.47
CA THR A 208 20.09 -10.35 -8.23
C THR A 208 19.52 -10.61 -6.83
N LEU A 209 18.27 -11.06 -6.78
CA LEU A 209 17.56 -11.47 -5.57
C LEU A 209 16.95 -12.87 -5.76
N GLU A 210 17.38 -13.87 -4.99
CA GLU A 210 17.02 -15.28 -5.24
C GLU A 210 16.50 -15.96 -3.99
N TYR A 211 15.37 -16.68 -4.07
CA TYR A 211 14.90 -17.49 -2.96
C TYR A 211 15.67 -18.80 -2.90
N ASP A 212 16.22 -19.16 -1.74
CA ASP A 212 16.75 -20.52 -1.52
C ASP A 212 15.67 -21.52 -1.08
N ASN A 213 16.06 -22.78 -0.97
CA ASN A 213 15.19 -23.88 -0.56
C ASN A 213 14.67 -23.74 0.88
N GLU A 214 15.28 -22.87 1.69
CA GLU A 214 14.85 -22.60 3.07
C GLU A 214 13.91 -21.39 3.13
N GLY A 215 13.62 -20.75 2.00
CA GLY A 215 12.74 -19.59 1.89
C GLY A 215 13.41 -18.26 2.25
N PHE A 216 14.74 -18.19 2.32
CA PHE A 216 15.45 -16.92 2.44
C PHE A 216 15.57 -16.25 1.07
N ILE A 217 15.39 -14.93 1.06
CA ILE A 217 15.81 -14.06 -0.03
C ILE A 217 17.33 -13.87 0.10
N ASN A 218 18.09 -14.40 -0.83
CA ASN A 218 19.51 -14.11 -1.03
C ASN A 218 19.64 -12.79 -1.79
N ILE A 219 20.25 -11.80 -1.16
CA ILE A 219 20.44 -10.45 -1.67
C ILE A 219 21.91 -10.29 -2.03
N HIS A 220 22.19 -10.21 -3.33
CA HIS A 220 23.55 -10.03 -3.81
C HIS A 220 23.90 -8.54 -3.85
N PRO A 221 25.11 -8.15 -3.39
CA PRO A 221 25.60 -6.79 -3.55
C PRO A 221 25.63 -6.35 -5.01
N LEU A 222 25.37 -5.07 -5.25
CA LEU A 222 25.45 -4.46 -6.56
C LEU A 222 26.91 -4.42 -7.03
N LYS A 223 27.19 -5.05 -8.18
CA LYS A 223 28.50 -5.02 -8.84
C LYS A 223 28.63 -3.89 -9.86
N ALA A 224 27.51 -3.31 -10.27
CA ALA A 224 27.38 -2.23 -11.23
C ALA A 224 26.12 -1.41 -10.92
N HIS A 225 25.95 -0.28 -11.59
CA HIS A 225 24.70 0.48 -11.55
C HIS A 225 23.54 -0.35 -12.11
N LEU A 226 22.36 -0.14 -11.55
CA LEU A 226 21.12 -0.73 -12.04
C LEU A 226 20.59 0.03 -13.27
N ASP A 227 19.78 -0.65 -14.09
CA ASP A 227 19.11 -0.02 -15.22
C ASP A 227 18.14 1.08 -14.74
N PRO A 228 17.99 2.19 -15.48
CA PRO A 228 17.04 3.24 -15.11
C PRO A 228 15.60 2.72 -15.19
N LEU A 229 14.72 3.29 -14.35
CA LEU A 229 13.29 3.00 -14.44
C LEU A 229 12.68 3.69 -15.66
N ASN A 230 11.87 2.97 -16.42
CA ASN A 230 10.94 3.54 -17.40
C ASN A 230 9.55 2.97 -17.16
N ILE A 231 8.79 3.62 -16.28
CA ILE A 231 7.55 3.06 -15.73
C ILE A 231 6.44 4.11 -15.72
N THR A 232 5.22 3.65 -16.03
CA THR A 232 4.00 4.40 -15.67
C THR A 232 3.48 3.82 -14.36
N VAL A 233 3.59 4.57 -13.26
CA VAL A 233 3.19 4.06 -11.94
C VAL A 233 1.73 3.61 -12.01
N PRO A 234 1.44 2.35 -11.64
CA PRO A 234 0.11 1.81 -11.77
C PRO A 234 -0.84 2.44 -10.76
N THR A 235 -2.12 2.44 -11.10
CA THR A 235 -3.26 2.68 -10.21
C THR A 235 -3.16 1.82 -8.95
N ASP A 236 -3.45 2.41 -7.79
CA ASP A 236 -3.50 1.70 -6.51
C ASP A 236 -4.68 0.71 -6.48
N PRO A 237 -4.43 -0.61 -6.35
CA PRO A 237 -5.49 -1.62 -6.31
C PRO A 237 -6.38 -1.43 -5.09
N SER A 238 -5.85 -0.92 -3.98
CA SER A 238 -6.61 -0.68 -2.75
C SER A 238 -7.68 0.40 -2.93
N SER A 239 -7.33 1.46 -3.66
CA SER A 239 -8.25 2.55 -4.01
C SER A 239 -9.23 2.12 -5.12
N ALA A 240 -8.75 1.33 -6.08
CA ALA A 240 -9.58 0.73 -7.12
C ALA A 240 -10.63 -0.27 -6.60
N PHE A 241 -10.35 -0.94 -5.48
CA PHE A 241 -11.20 -2.00 -4.97
C PHE A 241 -12.61 -1.52 -4.56
N PHE A 242 -12.75 -0.25 -4.13
CA PHE A 242 -14.08 0.32 -3.85
C PHE A 242 -15.01 0.27 -5.06
N PHE A 243 -14.49 0.56 -6.26
CA PHE A 243 -15.28 0.53 -7.49
C PHE A 243 -15.46 -0.89 -8.03
N ALA A 244 -14.52 -1.79 -7.76
CA ALA A 244 -14.72 -3.22 -7.98
C ALA A 244 -15.90 -3.76 -7.15
N VAL A 245 -15.96 -3.41 -5.86
CA VAL A 245 -17.10 -3.76 -4.99
C VAL A 245 -18.38 -3.09 -5.49
N ALA A 246 -18.33 -1.83 -5.92
CA ALA A 246 -19.49 -1.15 -6.50
C ALA A 246 -20.11 -1.95 -7.66
N ALA A 247 -19.28 -2.44 -8.59
CA ALA A 247 -19.74 -3.29 -9.68
C ALA A 247 -20.22 -4.65 -9.16
N ALA A 248 -19.50 -5.26 -8.23
CA ALA A 248 -19.87 -6.55 -7.65
C ALA A 248 -21.26 -6.55 -6.98
N ILE A 249 -21.64 -5.46 -6.30
CA ILE A 249 -22.90 -5.39 -5.54
C ILE A 249 -24.08 -4.76 -6.30
N THR A 250 -23.84 -4.22 -7.50
CA THR A 250 -24.87 -3.55 -8.30
C THR A 250 -25.30 -4.45 -9.46
N PRO A 251 -26.55 -4.95 -9.49
CA PRO A 251 -27.01 -5.86 -10.52
C PRO A 251 -26.74 -5.35 -11.93
N ASN A 252 -26.25 -6.23 -12.82
CA ASN A 252 -25.95 -5.94 -14.23
C ASN A 252 -24.92 -4.82 -14.48
N SER A 253 -24.07 -4.51 -13.50
CA SER A 253 -23.05 -3.47 -13.63
C SER A 253 -21.66 -4.03 -13.94
N ARG A 254 -20.84 -3.20 -14.57
CA ARG A 254 -19.47 -3.52 -14.99
C ARG A 254 -18.56 -2.32 -14.75
N VAL A 255 -17.33 -2.60 -14.33
CA VAL A 255 -16.25 -1.61 -14.30
C VAL A 255 -14.99 -2.18 -14.93
N LEU A 256 -14.34 -1.39 -15.78
CA LEU A 256 -12.98 -1.65 -16.28
C LEU A 256 -12.01 -0.63 -15.66
N ILE A 257 -11.12 -1.08 -14.81
CA ILE A 257 -10.15 -0.23 -14.13
C ILE A 257 -8.81 -0.34 -14.85
N LYS A 258 -8.28 0.78 -15.31
CA LYS A 258 -7.08 0.84 -16.14
C LYS A 258 -5.79 0.90 -15.30
N ASN A 259 -4.75 0.27 -15.86
CA ASN A 259 -3.36 0.42 -15.42
C ASN A 259 -3.13 0.11 -13.93
N VAL A 260 -3.75 -0.94 -13.39
CA VAL A 260 -3.62 -1.38 -11.98
C VAL A 260 -2.44 -2.32 -11.83
N THR A 261 -1.76 -2.31 -10.67
CA THR A 261 -0.82 -3.39 -10.35
C THR A 261 -1.61 -4.67 -10.09
N LEU A 262 -1.24 -5.73 -10.79
CA LEU A 262 -1.78 -7.08 -10.69
C LEU A 262 -0.94 -7.95 -9.74
N ASN A 263 -0.20 -7.31 -8.83
CA ASN A 263 0.67 -8.01 -7.91
C ASN A 263 -0.17 -8.94 -7.02
N PRO A 264 0.09 -10.27 -7.00
CA PRO A 264 -0.69 -11.21 -6.21
C PRO A 264 -0.84 -10.81 -4.73
N THR A 265 0.20 -10.19 -4.16
CA THR A 265 0.20 -9.70 -2.77
C THR A 265 -0.65 -8.44 -2.53
N ARG A 266 -1.31 -7.92 -3.58
CA ARG A 266 -2.13 -6.71 -3.56
C ARG A 266 -3.52 -6.87 -4.17
N ILE A 267 -3.78 -7.96 -4.89
CA ILE A 267 -5.06 -8.22 -5.55
C ILE A 267 -5.86 -9.37 -4.93
N GLU A 268 -5.43 -9.90 -3.78
CA GLU A 268 -6.12 -11.00 -3.10
C GLU A 268 -7.61 -10.68 -2.85
N ALA A 269 -7.96 -9.43 -2.52
CA ALA A 269 -9.36 -9.03 -2.36
C ALA A 269 -10.21 -9.21 -3.64
N TYR A 270 -9.60 -9.00 -4.81
CA TYR A 270 -10.23 -9.25 -6.11
C TYR A 270 -10.41 -10.74 -6.38
N GLU A 271 -9.41 -11.56 -6.01
CA GLU A 271 -9.52 -13.02 -6.07
C GLU A 271 -10.58 -13.54 -5.11
N VAL A 272 -10.74 -12.92 -3.92
CA VAL A 272 -11.86 -13.23 -3.02
C VAL A 272 -13.20 -12.89 -3.66
N LEU A 273 -13.37 -11.71 -4.28
CA LEU A 273 -14.60 -11.40 -5.03
C LEU A 273 -14.89 -12.42 -6.12
N LYS A 274 -13.85 -12.87 -6.83
CA LYS A 274 -13.96 -13.93 -7.84
C LYS A 274 -14.44 -15.25 -7.24
N ARG A 275 -13.86 -15.66 -6.10
CA ARG A 275 -14.28 -16.85 -5.34
C ARG A 275 -15.71 -16.73 -4.77
N MET A 276 -16.17 -15.53 -4.45
CA MET A 276 -17.57 -15.27 -4.07
C MET A 276 -18.55 -15.42 -5.24
N GLY A 277 -18.07 -15.37 -6.49
CA GLY A 277 -18.87 -15.59 -7.69
C GLY A 277 -18.84 -14.44 -8.70
N VAL A 278 -18.26 -13.28 -8.36
CA VAL A 278 -18.11 -12.14 -9.26
C VAL A 278 -17.21 -12.51 -10.44
N ILE A 279 -17.50 -12.00 -11.64
CA ILE A 279 -16.60 -12.19 -12.78
C ILE A 279 -15.48 -11.15 -12.65
N VAL A 280 -14.26 -11.62 -12.41
CA VAL A 280 -13.06 -10.78 -12.31
C VAL A 280 -12.01 -11.26 -13.30
N ASN A 281 -11.67 -10.40 -14.26
CA ASN A 281 -10.66 -10.66 -15.27
C ASN A 281 -9.45 -9.75 -15.07
N PHE A 282 -8.26 -10.35 -15.04
CA PHE A 282 -6.98 -9.65 -14.96
C PHE A 282 -6.33 -9.66 -16.35
N ILE A 283 -6.08 -8.47 -16.91
CA ILE A 283 -5.54 -8.30 -18.27
C ILE A 283 -4.14 -7.71 -18.15
N GLU A 284 -3.14 -8.59 -17.98
CA GLU A 284 -1.72 -8.19 -17.89
C GLU A 284 -1.22 -7.57 -19.20
N LYS A 285 -0.45 -6.48 -19.08
CA LYS A 285 0.13 -5.74 -20.22
C LYS A 285 1.65 -5.61 -20.11
N GLU A 286 2.16 -5.55 -18.89
CA GLU A 286 3.58 -5.38 -18.58
C GLU A 286 3.92 -6.16 -17.31
N ASN A 287 5.14 -6.70 -17.22
CA ASN A 287 5.61 -7.41 -16.03
C ASN A 287 7.14 -7.30 -15.89
N ILE A 288 7.65 -6.06 -15.97
CA ILE A 288 9.09 -5.77 -15.83
C ILE A 288 9.41 -5.48 -14.37
N TYR A 289 8.79 -4.44 -13.81
CA TYR A 289 9.01 -4.01 -12.42
C TYR A 289 7.90 -4.46 -11.47
N GLU A 290 6.69 -4.61 -12.03
CA GLU A 290 5.45 -5.06 -11.40
C GLU A 290 4.58 -5.65 -12.51
N PRO A 291 3.75 -6.68 -12.25
CA PRO A 291 2.69 -7.03 -13.17
C PRO A 291 1.68 -5.88 -13.18
N ILE A 292 1.44 -5.29 -14.35
CA ILE A 292 0.58 -4.13 -14.55
C ILE A 292 -0.38 -4.44 -15.68
N GLY A 293 -1.65 -4.07 -15.50
CA GLY A 293 -2.68 -4.37 -16.47
C GLY A 293 -3.99 -3.66 -16.20
N ASP A 294 -5.07 -4.17 -16.76
CA ASP A 294 -6.42 -3.71 -16.43
C ASP A 294 -7.13 -4.78 -15.58
N ILE A 295 -8.04 -4.35 -14.71
CA ILE A 295 -8.95 -5.25 -13.98
C ILE A 295 -10.37 -4.97 -14.43
N GLU A 296 -11.04 -5.99 -14.96
CA GLU A 296 -12.46 -5.94 -15.28
C GLU A 296 -13.25 -6.67 -14.21
N VAL A 297 -14.30 -6.03 -13.70
CA VAL A 297 -15.19 -6.60 -12.70
C VAL A 297 -16.62 -6.47 -13.21
N ILE A 298 -17.31 -7.60 -13.34
CA ILE A 298 -18.68 -7.69 -13.82
C ILE A 298 -19.52 -8.35 -12.73
N ASN A 299 -20.65 -7.71 -12.40
CA ASN A 299 -21.61 -8.23 -11.45
C ASN A 299 -22.00 -9.68 -11.76
N ASN A 300 -22.10 -10.49 -10.72
CA ASN A 300 -22.70 -11.81 -10.75
C ASN A 300 -23.23 -12.14 -9.34
N GLU A 301 -23.85 -13.31 -9.15
CA GLU A 301 -24.32 -13.76 -7.83
C GLU A 301 -23.18 -13.86 -6.81
N LEU A 302 -23.34 -13.18 -5.67
CA LEU A 302 -22.41 -13.21 -4.54
C LEU A 302 -22.79 -14.34 -3.58
N ASN A 303 -21.81 -15.14 -3.18
CA ASN A 303 -21.95 -16.25 -2.23
C ASN A 303 -21.02 -16.03 -1.03
N GLY A 304 -21.46 -16.53 0.14
CA GLY A 304 -20.68 -16.49 1.36
C GLY A 304 -19.36 -17.24 1.24
N ILE A 305 -18.34 -16.77 1.94
CA ILE A 305 -16.97 -17.31 1.85
C ILE A 305 -16.22 -17.24 3.19
N ASP A 306 -15.33 -18.21 3.44
CA ASP A 306 -14.33 -18.13 4.51
C ASP A 306 -13.03 -17.54 3.98
N VAL A 307 -12.55 -16.47 4.64
CA VAL A 307 -11.30 -15.78 4.35
C VAL A 307 -10.42 -15.86 5.59
N SER A 308 -9.44 -16.76 5.56
CA SER A 308 -8.50 -17.01 6.67
C SER A 308 -7.03 -17.05 6.23
N GLU A 309 -6.78 -17.02 4.92
CA GLU A 309 -5.46 -17.06 4.29
C GLU A 309 -5.12 -15.71 3.65
N ASN A 310 -3.83 -15.44 3.46
CA ASN A 310 -3.31 -14.22 2.81
C ASN A 310 -3.89 -12.91 3.39
N ILE A 311 -4.28 -12.91 4.67
CA ILE A 311 -4.94 -11.75 5.29
C ILE A 311 -4.09 -10.49 5.17
N SER A 312 -2.77 -10.62 5.28
CA SER A 312 -1.81 -9.51 5.10
C SER A 312 -1.85 -8.89 3.69
N TRP A 313 -2.35 -9.60 2.67
CA TRP A 313 -2.44 -9.16 1.27
C TRP A 313 -3.73 -8.39 0.96
N LEU A 314 -4.79 -8.61 1.75
CA LEU A 314 -6.10 -7.93 1.59
C LEU A 314 -6.58 -7.14 2.83
N ILE A 315 -5.72 -6.99 3.85
CA ILE A 315 -6.08 -6.41 5.16
C ILE A 315 -6.76 -5.04 5.02
N ASP A 316 -6.33 -4.26 4.02
CA ASP A 316 -6.79 -2.90 3.78
C ASP A 316 -8.13 -2.87 3.01
N GLU A 317 -8.50 -3.97 2.35
CA GLU A 317 -9.70 -4.12 1.53
C GLU A 317 -10.86 -4.77 2.29
N LEU A 318 -10.57 -5.41 3.44
CA LEU A 318 -11.56 -6.08 4.29
C LEU A 318 -12.81 -5.23 4.61
N PRO A 319 -12.72 -3.92 4.92
CA PRO A 319 -13.91 -3.09 5.11
C PRO A 319 -14.84 -3.02 3.89
N ALA A 320 -14.28 -2.92 2.68
CA ALA A 320 -15.06 -2.85 1.44
C ALA A 320 -15.58 -4.24 1.06
N LEU A 321 -14.76 -5.27 1.24
CA LEU A 321 -15.15 -6.66 1.02
C LEU A 321 -16.32 -7.08 1.92
N SER A 322 -16.36 -6.60 3.17
CA SER A 322 -17.49 -6.81 4.07
C SER A 322 -18.82 -6.28 3.55
N ILE A 323 -18.82 -5.25 2.69
CA ILE A 323 -20.04 -4.79 2.03
C ILE A 323 -20.52 -5.82 1.02
N ALA A 324 -19.62 -6.39 0.22
CA ALA A 324 -19.97 -7.51 -0.68
C ALA A 324 -20.47 -8.73 0.12
N MET A 325 -19.80 -9.08 1.23
CA MET A 325 -20.21 -10.17 2.12
C MET A 325 -21.61 -9.94 2.71
N SER A 326 -21.95 -8.70 3.06
CA SER A 326 -23.27 -8.36 3.62
C SER A 326 -24.44 -8.52 2.64
N LEU A 327 -24.14 -8.58 1.34
CA LEU A 327 -25.12 -8.76 0.26
C LEU A 327 -25.05 -10.16 -0.38
N ALA A 328 -24.17 -11.03 0.11
CA ALA A 328 -23.97 -12.37 -0.41
C ALA A 328 -25.04 -13.36 0.07
N LYS A 329 -25.25 -14.46 -0.67
CA LYS A 329 -26.05 -15.60 -0.20
C LYS A 329 -25.24 -16.41 0.81
N GLY A 330 -25.78 -16.56 2.02
CA GLY A 330 -25.18 -17.36 3.08
C GLY A 330 -24.33 -16.51 4.04
N THR A 331 -23.35 -17.15 4.66
CA THR A 331 -22.50 -16.54 5.69
C THR A 331 -21.07 -16.45 5.20
N SER A 332 -20.43 -15.30 5.42
CA SER A 332 -19.00 -15.11 5.22
C SER A 332 -18.28 -14.94 6.54
N LYS A 333 -17.04 -15.44 6.62
CA LYS A 333 -16.20 -15.34 7.81
C LYS A 333 -14.82 -14.80 7.44
N VAL A 334 -14.31 -13.90 8.28
CA VAL A 334 -12.92 -13.43 8.25
C VAL A 334 -12.26 -13.86 9.55
N SER A 335 -11.08 -14.48 9.46
CA SER A 335 -10.26 -14.90 10.61
C SER A 335 -8.80 -14.44 10.42
N ASN A 336 -7.96 -14.52 11.46
CA ASN A 336 -6.54 -14.14 11.40
C ASN A 336 -6.27 -12.65 11.08
N ALA A 337 -7.23 -11.76 11.34
CA ALA A 337 -7.21 -10.34 10.99
C ALA A 337 -7.04 -9.40 12.20
N LYS A 338 -6.42 -9.85 13.30
CA LYS A 338 -6.22 -9.06 14.53
C LYS A 338 -5.55 -7.70 14.30
N GLU A 339 -4.68 -7.59 13.30
CA GLU A 339 -4.00 -6.34 12.91
C GLU A 339 -5.00 -5.22 12.49
N LEU A 340 -6.25 -5.56 12.12
CA LEU A 340 -7.30 -4.57 11.85
C LEU A 340 -7.65 -3.70 13.07
N ARG A 341 -7.45 -4.21 14.29
CA ARG A 341 -7.81 -3.47 15.53
C ARG A 341 -6.88 -2.29 15.82
N VAL A 342 -5.69 -2.28 15.21
CA VAL A 342 -4.61 -1.30 15.47
C VAL A 342 -4.32 -0.41 14.26
N LYS A 343 -5.29 -0.30 13.33
CA LYS A 343 -5.24 0.62 12.18
C LYS A 343 -5.66 2.04 12.61
N GLU A 344 -6.07 2.86 11.65
CA GLU A 344 -6.57 4.22 11.88
C GLU A 344 -7.75 4.24 12.87
N SER A 345 -8.57 3.20 12.85
CA SER A 345 -9.52 2.84 13.90
C SER A 345 -9.41 1.33 14.22
N ASP A 346 -10.18 0.86 15.21
CA ASP A 346 -10.46 -0.57 15.31
C ASP A 346 -11.41 -0.94 14.16
N ARG A 347 -10.84 -1.39 13.03
CA ARG A 347 -11.61 -1.65 11.81
C ARG A 347 -12.56 -2.84 11.95
N ILE A 348 -12.25 -3.82 12.81
CA ILE A 348 -13.17 -4.93 13.07
C ILE A 348 -14.43 -4.38 13.71
N SER A 349 -14.29 -3.69 14.85
CA SER A 349 -15.44 -3.12 15.55
C SER A 349 -16.15 -2.05 14.72
N SER A 350 -15.41 -1.21 13.98
CA SER A 350 -16.00 -0.16 13.14
C SER A 350 -16.89 -0.72 12.02
N VAL A 351 -16.43 -1.77 11.32
CA VAL A 351 -17.20 -2.42 10.26
C VAL A 351 -18.47 -3.05 10.82
N VAL A 352 -18.35 -3.90 11.84
CA VAL A 352 -19.50 -4.67 12.34
C VAL A 352 -20.53 -3.79 13.03
N ASN A 353 -20.10 -2.75 13.76
CA ASN A 353 -21.03 -1.81 14.39
C ASN A 353 -21.79 -0.97 13.36
N ASN A 354 -21.14 -0.54 12.27
CA ASN A 354 -21.85 0.17 11.20
C ASN A 354 -22.76 -0.77 10.39
N LEU A 355 -22.35 -2.02 10.14
CA LEU A 355 -23.21 -3.03 9.51
C LEU A 355 -24.45 -3.36 10.37
N LYS A 356 -24.32 -3.34 11.70
CA LYS A 356 -25.45 -3.46 12.63
C LYS A 356 -26.52 -2.41 12.38
N LEU A 357 -26.12 -1.15 12.16
CA LEU A 357 -27.03 -0.05 11.87
C LEU A 357 -27.81 -0.33 10.58
N CYS A 358 -27.12 -0.90 9.59
CA CYS A 358 -27.71 -1.34 8.32
C CYS A 358 -28.58 -2.61 8.42
N GLY A 359 -28.84 -3.14 9.62
CA GLY A 359 -29.68 -4.32 9.84
C GLY A 359 -29.01 -5.67 9.52
N VAL A 360 -27.68 -5.69 9.36
CA VAL A 360 -26.92 -6.91 9.04
C VAL A 360 -26.65 -7.71 10.31
N LYS A 361 -26.81 -9.04 10.22
CA LYS A 361 -26.45 -9.97 11.29
C LYS A 361 -24.96 -10.27 11.23
N PHE A 362 -24.29 -10.20 12.38
CA PHE A 362 -22.87 -10.47 12.49
C PHE A 362 -22.51 -11.10 13.83
N THR A 363 -21.33 -11.71 13.88
CA THR A 363 -20.63 -12.09 15.10
C THR A 363 -19.24 -11.48 15.06
N GLU A 364 -18.85 -10.73 16.09
CA GLU A 364 -17.50 -10.17 16.22
C GLU A 364 -16.58 -11.15 16.95
N PHE A 365 -15.36 -11.32 16.45
CA PHE A 365 -14.29 -12.10 17.10
C PHE A 365 -13.08 -11.21 17.40
N GLU A 366 -12.16 -11.68 18.24
CA GLU A 366 -10.94 -10.93 18.54
C GLU A 366 -10.09 -10.66 17.29
N ASP A 367 -10.03 -11.63 16.37
CA ASP A 367 -9.20 -11.61 15.17
C ASP A 367 -10.03 -11.62 13.87
N GLY A 368 -11.29 -11.20 13.91
CA GLY A 368 -12.12 -11.17 12.72
C GLY A 368 -13.61 -11.01 13.01
N TYR A 369 -14.43 -11.47 12.08
CA TYR A 369 -15.89 -11.35 12.16
C TYR A 369 -16.57 -12.35 11.22
N GLU A 370 -17.82 -12.67 11.53
CA GLU A 370 -18.75 -13.40 10.67
C GLU A 370 -19.91 -12.49 10.28
N ILE A 371 -20.34 -12.53 9.02
CA ILE A 371 -21.44 -11.73 8.46
C ILE A 371 -22.41 -12.67 7.76
N THR A 372 -23.69 -12.65 8.13
CA THR A 372 -24.75 -13.31 7.36
C THR A 372 -25.32 -12.33 6.35
N GLY A 373 -25.19 -12.65 5.06
CA GLY A 373 -25.62 -11.77 3.99
C GLY A 373 -27.14 -11.72 3.81
N GLY A 374 -27.61 -10.63 3.19
CA GLY A 374 -29.02 -10.31 3.02
C GLY A 374 -29.22 -8.95 2.33
N SER A 375 -30.04 -8.09 2.93
CA SER A 375 -30.31 -6.74 2.43
C SER A 375 -29.80 -5.67 3.39
N LEU A 376 -29.30 -4.55 2.86
CA LEU A 376 -28.91 -3.39 3.65
C LEU A 376 -30.08 -2.43 3.88
N GLN A 377 -30.16 -1.85 5.08
CA GLN A 377 -31.12 -0.82 5.44
C GLN A 377 -30.47 0.56 5.52
N LYS A 378 -31.20 1.60 5.11
CA LYS A 378 -30.76 2.99 5.15
C LYS A 378 -30.33 3.39 6.55
N SER A 379 -29.13 3.95 6.66
CA SER A 379 -28.53 4.29 7.95
C SER A 379 -27.67 5.55 7.88
N THR A 380 -27.33 6.07 9.06
CA THR A 380 -26.27 7.07 9.22
C THR A 380 -25.06 6.37 9.81
N ILE A 381 -23.92 6.52 9.15
CA ILE A 381 -22.68 5.79 9.40
C ILE A 381 -21.64 6.76 9.95
N ASN A 382 -20.98 6.34 11.03
CA ASN A 382 -19.83 7.05 11.57
C ASN A 382 -18.55 6.42 11.00
N SER A 383 -17.69 7.23 10.36
CA SER A 383 -16.40 6.75 9.83
C SER A 383 -15.39 6.42 10.91
N TYR A 384 -15.56 6.96 12.12
CA TYR A 384 -14.59 6.96 13.22
C TYR A 384 -13.23 7.57 12.80
N GLY A 385 -13.25 8.54 11.88
CA GLY A 385 -12.06 9.14 11.29
C GLY A 385 -11.29 8.22 10.32
N ASP A 386 -11.83 7.04 9.99
CA ASP A 386 -11.21 6.09 9.06
C ASP A 386 -11.81 6.22 7.65
N HIS A 387 -11.00 6.71 6.73
CA HIS A 387 -11.34 6.89 5.32
C HIS A 387 -11.84 5.61 4.64
N ARG A 388 -11.32 4.44 5.03
CA ARG A 388 -11.74 3.16 4.44
C ARG A 388 -13.13 2.78 4.90
N ILE A 389 -13.46 3.02 6.16
CA ILE A 389 -14.83 2.84 6.67
C ILE A 389 -15.77 3.78 5.92
N ALA A 390 -15.42 5.07 5.82
CA ALA A 390 -16.24 6.05 5.11
C ALA A 390 -16.49 5.66 3.64
N MET A 391 -15.45 5.32 2.89
CA MET A 391 -15.59 4.93 1.48
C MET A 391 -16.35 3.60 1.31
N SER A 392 -16.11 2.60 2.17
CA SER A 392 -16.85 1.33 2.10
C SER A 392 -18.35 1.53 2.25
N PHE A 393 -18.78 2.32 3.24
CA PHE A 393 -20.20 2.60 3.43
C PHE A 393 -20.76 3.58 2.39
N ALA A 394 -19.93 4.36 1.70
CA ALA A 394 -20.33 5.10 0.50
C ALA A 394 -20.66 4.16 -0.66
N ILE A 395 -19.86 3.12 -0.86
CA ILE A 395 -20.18 2.06 -1.82
C ILE A 395 -21.45 1.31 -1.42
N ALA A 396 -21.64 1.01 -0.13
CA ALA A 396 -22.90 0.43 0.38
C ALA A 396 -24.13 1.30 0.04
N GLY A 397 -23.95 2.63 0.08
CA GLY A 397 -24.91 3.66 -0.33
C GLY A 397 -25.53 3.47 -1.72
N LEU A 398 -24.80 2.81 -2.63
CA LEU A 398 -25.26 2.53 -3.99
C LEU A 398 -26.41 1.51 -4.02
N ASN A 399 -26.50 0.62 -3.02
CA ASN A 399 -27.55 -0.40 -2.93
C ASN A 399 -28.73 0.05 -2.04
N CYS A 400 -28.46 0.89 -1.04
CA CYS A 400 -29.45 1.46 -0.14
C CYS A 400 -28.94 2.80 0.38
N ASP A 401 -29.77 3.85 0.36
CA ASP A 401 -29.35 5.21 0.76
C ASP A 401 -28.52 5.23 2.05
N MET A 402 -27.43 5.99 2.09
CA MET A 402 -26.59 6.13 3.29
C MET A 402 -26.23 7.59 3.54
N ASN A 403 -26.21 7.97 4.81
CA ASN A 403 -25.53 9.18 5.26
C ASN A 403 -24.22 8.79 5.93
N ILE A 404 -23.13 9.47 5.62
CA ILE A 404 -21.79 9.16 6.13
C ILE A 404 -21.25 10.41 6.77
N GLU A 405 -20.99 10.33 8.06
CA GLU A 405 -20.44 11.40 8.86
C GLU A 405 -18.91 11.33 8.88
N ASP A 406 -18.27 12.47 9.11
CA ASP A 406 -16.82 12.61 9.28
C ASP A 406 -16.00 12.07 8.08
N ILE A 407 -16.30 12.64 6.90
CA ILE A 407 -15.65 12.25 5.64
C ILE A 407 -14.38 13.06 5.32
N ASP A 408 -13.98 13.99 6.19
CA ASP A 408 -12.79 14.83 5.97
C ASP A 408 -11.51 13.97 5.83
N CYS A 409 -11.52 12.77 6.42
CA CYS A 409 -10.48 11.75 6.27
C CYS A 409 -10.32 11.21 4.83
N ILE A 410 -11.36 11.24 3.98
CA ILE A 410 -11.30 10.75 2.60
C ILE A 410 -10.37 11.65 1.77
N GLU A 411 -10.49 12.97 1.90
CA GLU A 411 -9.72 13.93 1.09
C GLU A 411 -8.20 13.78 1.29
N THR A 412 -7.76 13.28 2.44
CA THR A 412 -6.32 13.03 2.71
C THR A 412 -5.75 11.79 2.01
N SER A 413 -6.60 10.82 1.64
CA SER A 413 -6.18 9.52 1.10
C SER A 413 -6.57 9.34 -0.37
N PHE A 414 -7.81 9.70 -0.73
CA PHE A 414 -8.34 9.53 -2.07
C PHE A 414 -9.22 10.73 -2.50
N PRO A 415 -8.60 11.89 -2.86
CA PRO A 415 -9.32 13.16 -3.08
C PRO A 415 -10.41 13.12 -4.15
N ASN A 416 -10.21 12.36 -5.23
CA ASN A 416 -11.17 12.25 -6.33
C ASN A 416 -12.15 11.08 -6.18
N PHE A 417 -12.22 10.45 -5.00
CA PHE A 417 -13.17 9.37 -4.72
C PHE A 417 -14.62 9.78 -5.06
N LYS A 418 -15.04 10.96 -4.60
CA LYS A 418 -16.41 11.47 -4.80
C LYS A 418 -16.73 11.70 -6.28
N GLU A 419 -15.79 12.25 -7.05
CA GLU A 419 -15.95 12.48 -8.49
C GLU A 419 -16.15 11.16 -9.24
N ILE A 420 -15.34 10.15 -8.92
CA ILE A 420 -15.47 8.82 -9.54
C ILE A 420 -16.77 8.14 -9.09
N LEU A 421 -17.13 8.27 -7.81
CA LEU A 421 -18.40 7.74 -7.28
C LEU A 421 -19.61 8.35 -8.00
N ASP A 422 -19.59 9.67 -8.20
CA ASP A 422 -20.66 10.38 -8.91
C ASP A 422 -20.78 9.93 -10.37
N SER A 423 -19.66 9.54 -11.01
CA SER A 423 -19.65 9.00 -12.38
C SER A 423 -20.44 7.69 -12.54
N LEU A 424 -20.72 6.97 -11.44
CA LEU A 424 -21.53 5.76 -11.46
C LEU A 424 -23.04 6.03 -11.65
N TYR A 425 -23.48 7.28 -11.46
CA TYR A 425 -24.90 7.67 -11.60
C TYR A 425 -25.27 8.14 -13.01
N ILE A 426 -24.27 8.33 -13.88
CA ILE A 426 -24.41 8.80 -15.26
C ILE A 426 -24.71 7.60 -16.15
#